data_AF-W1YT74-F1
#
_entry.id   AF-W1YT74-F1
#
_cell.length_a   1.000
_cell.length_b   1.000
_cell.length_c   1.000
_cell.angle_alpha   90.00
_cell.angle_beta   90.00
_cell.angle_gamma   90.00
#
_symmetry.space_group_name_H-M   'P 1'
#
loop_
_entity.id
_entity.type
_entity.pdbx_description
1 polymer ?
#
loop_
_entity_poly.entity_id
_entity_poly.type
_entity_poly.pdbx_seq_one_letter_code
_entity_poly.pdbx_strand_id
1 'polypeptide(L)'
;PQPVRHTLALRLPDWCAQPQIILNGEEVGQDIRKGYLHITREWQEGDTLNLTLPMPVRRVYGNPLVRHVAGKVAIQRGPLVYCLEQADNGE
;
A
#
# COMPACT_ATOMS: atom_id res chain seq x y z
N PRO A 1 -31.47 6.49 2.04
CA PRO A 1 -30.82 5.99 3.27
C PRO A 1 -30.37 7.17 4.13
N GLN A 2 -30.38 7.05 5.46
CA GLN A 2 -29.97 8.14 6.36
C GLN A 2 -28.45 8.21 6.49
N PRO A 3 -27.84 9.41 6.53
CA PRO A 3 -26.41 9.56 6.79
C PRO A 3 -26.01 8.99 8.16
N VAL A 4 -24.82 8.41 8.26
CA VAL A 4 -24.30 7.83 9.50
C VAL A 4 -22.91 8.35 9.82
N ARG A 5 -22.70 8.77 11.07
CA ARG A 5 -21.38 9.21 11.54
C ARG A 5 -20.53 8.01 11.96
N HIS A 6 -19.47 7.74 11.20
CA HIS A 6 -18.53 6.66 11.49
C HIS A 6 -17.10 7.00 11.07
N THR A 7 -16.15 6.25 11.63
CA THR A 7 -14.74 6.29 11.23
C THR A 7 -14.45 5.14 10.29
N LEU A 8 -13.97 5.44 9.08
CA LEU A 8 -13.34 4.44 8.22
C LEU A 8 -11.83 4.46 8.48
N ALA A 9 -11.27 3.28 8.79
CA ALA A 9 -9.84 3.08 9.00
C ALA A 9 -9.26 2.27 7.84
N LEU A 10 -8.43 2.90 7.01
CA LEU A 10 -7.87 2.31 5.80
C LEU A 10 -6.40 2.00 6.01
N ARG A 11 -6.00 0.74 5.81
CA ARG A 11 -4.59 0.35 5.90
C ARG A 11 -3.80 1.04 4.79
N LEU A 12 -2.73 1.72 5.17
CA LEU A 12 -1.69 2.22 4.29
C LEU A 12 -0.52 1.23 4.36
N PRO A 13 -0.32 0.37 3.35
CA PRO A 13 0.70 -0.66 3.42
C PRO A 13 2.10 -0.05 3.44
N ASP A 14 3.00 -0.60 4.26
CA ASP A 14 4.39 -0.11 4.39
C ASP A 14 5.17 -0.15 3.06
N TRP A 15 4.79 -1.04 2.14
CA TRP A 15 5.38 -1.10 0.80
C TRP A 15 4.95 0.08 -0.10
N CYS A 16 3.97 0.88 0.27
CA CYS A 16 3.47 2.00 -0.52
C CYS A 16 4.03 3.32 0.05
N ALA A 17 4.96 3.97 -0.67
CA ALA A 17 5.61 5.19 -0.18
C ALA A 17 4.72 6.44 -0.26
N GLN A 18 3.81 6.49 -1.25
CA GLN A 18 3.00 7.67 -1.55
C GLN A 18 1.55 7.26 -1.84
N PRO A 19 0.80 6.78 -0.83
CA PRO A 19 -0.63 6.54 -1.00
C PRO A 19 -1.36 7.86 -1.26
N GLN A 20 -2.32 7.86 -2.18
CA GLN A 20 -3.19 9.01 -2.45
C GLN A 20 -4.64 8.65 -2.16
N ILE A 21 -5.35 9.57 -1.52
CA ILE A 21 -6.73 9.36 -1.11
C ILE A 21 -7.55 10.56 -1.56
N ILE A 22 -8.59 10.27 -2.34
CA ILE A 22 -9.53 11.27 -2.83
C ILE A 22 -10.93 10.89 -2.37
N LEU A 23 -11.62 11.79 -1.70
CA LEU A 23 -13.00 11.64 -1.27
C LEU A 23 -13.85 12.66 -2.02
N ASN A 24 -14.82 12.20 -2.80
CA ASN A 24 -15.72 13.07 -3.57
C ASN A 24 -14.99 14.10 -4.47
N GLY A 25 -13.79 13.77 -4.94
CA GLY A 25 -12.97 14.64 -5.81
C GLY A 25 -11.96 15.51 -5.07
N GLU A 26 -11.95 15.53 -3.74
CA GLU A 26 -11.02 16.31 -2.93
C GLU A 26 -9.99 15.41 -2.23
N GLU A 27 -8.75 15.89 -2.11
CA GLU A 27 -7.72 15.19 -1.33
C GLU A 27 -8.09 15.17 0.15
N VAL A 28 -7.96 14.00 0.78
CA VAL A 28 -8.27 13.82 2.19
C VAL A 28 -7.08 13.18 2.90
N GLY A 29 -6.59 13.85 3.95
CA GLY A 29 -5.76 13.16 4.94
C GLY A 29 -4.98 14.10 5.84
N GLN A 30 -4.88 13.72 7.12
CA GLN A 30 -3.74 13.96 8.04
C GLN A 30 -3.74 12.97 9.24
N ASP A 31 -4.84 12.25 9.50
CA ASP A 31 -4.93 11.36 10.67
C ASP A 31 -4.48 9.92 10.40
N ILE A 32 -3.17 9.73 10.25
CA ILE A 32 -2.55 8.40 10.09
C ILE A 32 -2.05 7.92 11.44
N ARG A 33 -2.58 6.78 11.91
CA ARG A 33 -2.18 6.16 13.17
C ARG A 33 -1.80 4.71 12.92
N LYS A 34 -0.56 4.34 13.27
CA LYS A 34 -0.05 2.96 13.19
C LYS A 34 -0.31 2.29 11.83
N GLY A 35 -0.10 3.02 10.73
CA GLY A 35 -0.30 2.51 9.36
C GLY A 35 -1.75 2.48 8.89
N TYR A 36 -2.69 3.16 9.57
CA TYR A 36 -4.07 3.30 9.14
C TYR A 36 -4.48 4.77 9.04
N LEU A 37 -5.05 5.17 7.92
CA LEU A 37 -5.70 6.47 7.74
C LEU A 37 -7.11 6.41 8.33
N HIS A 38 -7.41 7.29 9.27
CA HIS A 38 -8.73 7.39 9.90
C HIS A 38 -9.50 8.57 9.30
N ILE A 39 -10.69 8.28 8.77
CA ILE A 39 -11.60 9.30 8.20
C ILE A 39 -12.90 9.23 8.98
N THR A 40 -13.12 10.20 9.86
CA THR A 40 -14.35 10.31 10.65
C THR A 40 -15.24 11.40 10.06
N ARG A 41 -16.40 11.01 9.53
CA ARG A 41 -17.39 11.95 8.98
C ARG A 41 -18.79 11.36 9.03
N GLU A 42 -19.76 12.17 8.61
CA GLU A 42 -21.07 11.66 8.20
C GLU A 42 -20.96 11.11 6.79
N TRP A 43 -21.21 9.82 6.68
CA TRP A 43 -21.23 9.07 5.43
C TRP A 43 -22.66 9.01 4.92
N GLN A 44 -22.83 9.29 3.66
CA GLN A 44 -24.11 9.23 2.97
C GLN A 44 -24.00 8.40 1.70
N GLU A 45 -25.15 7.95 1.19
CA GLU A 45 -25.19 7.29 -0.10
C GLU A 45 -24.64 8.22 -1.20
N GLY A 46 -23.78 7.67 -2.05
CA GLY A 46 -23.08 8.41 -3.10
C GLY A 46 -21.68 8.90 -2.74
N ASP A 47 -21.28 8.89 -1.46
CA ASP A 47 -19.89 9.17 -1.10
C ASP A 47 -18.94 8.18 -1.77
N THR A 48 -17.93 8.68 -2.47
CA THR A 48 -16.96 7.88 -3.21
C THR A 48 -15.56 8.17 -2.71
N LEU A 49 -14.89 7.11 -2.25
CA LEU A 49 -13.50 7.16 -1.81
C LEU A 49 -12.61 6.41 -2.80
N ASN A 50 -11.61 7.08 -3.34
CA ASN A 50 -10.59 6.51 -4.21
C ASN A 50 -9.27 6.42 -3.44
N LEU A 51 -8.72 5.20 -3.32
CA LEU A 51 -7.42 4.93 -2.74
C LEU A 51 -6.46 4.46 -3.83
N THR A 52 -5.47 5.28 -4.16
CA THR A 52 -4.41 4.94 -5.09
C THR A 52 -3.17 4.52 -4.31
N LEU A 53 -2.71 3.30 -4.55
CA LEU A 53 -1.50 2.74 -3.95
C LEU A 53 -0.47 2.48 -5.06
N PRO A 54 0.48 3.39 -5.31
CA PRO A 54 1.52 3.17 -6.30
C PRO A 54 2.33 1.90 -6.02
N MET A 55 2.44 1.03 -7.02
CA MET A 55 3.16 -0.24 -6.96
C MET A 55 4.36 -0.24 -7.90
N PRO A 56 5.43 0.53 -7.62
CA PRO A 56 6.66 0.46 -8.39
C PRO A 56 7.36 -0.88 -8.14
N VAL A 57 8.20 -1.29 -9.09
CA VAL A 57 9.16 -2.37 -8.87
C VAL A 57 10.22 -1.90 -7.89
N ARG A 58 10.52 -2.73 -6.89
CA ARG A 58 11.47 -2.45 -5.82
C ARG A 58 12.52 -3.55 -5.76
N ARG A 59 13.73 -3.13 -5.42
CA ARG A 59 14.83 -4.01 -5.01
C ARG A 59 14.85 -4.07 -3.48
N VAL A 60 14.77 -5.28 -2.93
CA VAL A 60 14.77 -5.53 -1.50
C VAL A 60 16.07 -6.21 -1.11
N TYR A 61 16.75 -5.64 -0.12
CA TYR A 61 18.04 -6.12 0.38
C TYR A 61 17.84 -6.72 1.77
N GLY A 62 18.49 -7.85 2.01
CA GLY A 62 18.50 -8.48 3.33
C GLY A 62 19.38 -7.72 4.32
N ASN A 63 19.15 -7.97 5.61
CA ASN A 63 20.05 -7.48 6.65
C ASN A 63 21.47 -8.05 6.42
N PRO A 64 22.55 -7.26 6.53
CA PRO A 64 23.93 -7.71 6.31
C PRO A 64 24.36 -8.92 7.16
N LEU A 65 23.74 -9.15 8.32
CA LEU A 65 24.03 -10.28 9.20
C LEU A 65 23.50 -11.62 8.63
N VAL A 66 22.60 -11.59 7.63
CA VAL A 66 22.05 -12.79 6.98
C VAL A 66 22.97 -13.20 5.82
N ARG A 67 24.00 -14.00 6.12
CA ARG A 67 25.03 -14.40 5.16
C ARG A 67 24.49 -15.03 3.86
N HIS A 68 23.37 -15.76 3.92
CA HIS A 68 22.77 -16.43 2.76
C HIS A 68 22.30 -15.49 1.65
N VAL A 69 22.04 -14.22 1.98
CA VAL A 69 21.58 -13.19 1.04
C VAL A 69 22.61 -12.08 0.82
N ALA A 70 23.84 -12.25 1.31
CA ALA A 70 24.92 -11.32 1.06
C ALA A 70 25.20 -11.21 -0.46
N GLY A 71 25.23 -9.97 -0.97
CA GLY A 71 25.39 -9.70 -2.40
C GLY A 71 24.18 -10.07 -3.27
N LYS A 72 23.03 -10.44 -2.68
CA LYS A 72 21.80 -10.80 -3.41
C LYS A 72 20.73 -9.72 -3.25
N VAL A 73 19.76 -9.74 -4.16
CA VAL A 73 18.61 -8.83 -4.17
C VAL A 73 17.34 -9.60 -4.52
N ALA A 74 16.24 -9.26 -3.86
CA ALA A 74 14.91 -9.73 -4.24
C ALA A 74 14.14 -8.63 -4.98
N ILE A 75 13.28 -9.02 -5.91
CA ILE A 75 12.40 -8.11 -6.64
C ILE A 75 11.00 -8.15 -6.00
N GLN A 76 10.41 -6.99 -5.75
CA GLN A 76 9.07 -6.86 -5.19
C GLN A 76 8.26 -5.84 -5.97
N ARG A 77 6.95 -6.08 -6.16
CA ARG A 77 6.00 -5.08 -6.67
C ARG A 77 4.74 -5.09 -5.81
N GLY A 78 4.50 -4.00 -5.09
CA GLY A 78 3.42 -3.95 -4.11
C GLY A 78 3.58 -5.03 -3.03
N PRO A 79 2.56 -5.85 -2.72
CA PRO A 79 2.66 -6.93 -1.75
C PRO A 79 3.34 -8.20 -2.29
N LEU A 80 3.69 -8.26 -3.58
CA LEU A 80 4.19 -9.48 -4.23
C LEU A 80 5.71 -9.49 -4.30
N VAL A 81 6.34 -10.55 -3.76
CA VAL A 81 7.75 -10.88 -3.97
C VAL A 81 7.87 -11.79 -5.18
N TYR A 82 8.79 -11.47 -6.08
CA TYR A 82 9.00 -12.18 -7.34
C TYR A 82 10.18 -13.16 -7.25
N CYS A 83 10.14 -14.16 -8.13
CA CYS A 83 11.21 -15.13 -8.36
C CYS A 83 11.55 -15.17 -9.85
N LEU A 84 12.74 -15.68 -10.17
CA LEU A 84 13.12 -16.04 -11.54
C LEU A 84 13.16 -17.57 -11.61
N GLU A 85 12.36 -18.15 -12.49
CA GLU A 85 12.25 -19.61 -12.68
C GLU A 85 12.88 -20.02 -14.02
N GLN A 86 13.44 -21.24 -14.07
CA GLN A 86 14.10 -21.79 -15.27
C GLN A 86 13.17 -21.78 -16.49
N ALA A 87 11.88 -22.08 -16.28
CA ALA A 87 10.88 -22.11 -17.34
C ALA A 87 10.75 -20.78 -18.11
N ASP A 88 11.03 -19.65 -17.44
CA ASP A 88 10.90 -18.31 -18.02
C ASP A 88 12.24 -17.74 -18.50
N ASN A 89 13.37 -18.31 -18.09
CA ASN A 89 14.70 -17.72 -18.27
C ASN A 89 15.69 -18.60 -19.05
N GLY A 90 15.27 -19.80 -19.46
CA GLY A 90 16.12 -20.75 -20.19
C GLY A 90 17.11 -21.48 -19.28
N GLU A 91 17.89 -22.37 -19.89
CA GLU A 91 19.07 -22.97 -19.23
C GLU A 91 20.29 -22.04 -19.27
#